data_AF-A0A7Y5KC50-F1
#
_entry.id   AF-A0A7Y5KC50-F1
#
_cell.length_a   1.000
_cell.length_b   1.000
_cell.length_c   1.000
_cell.angle_alpha   90.00
_cell.angle_beta   90.00
_cell.angle_gamma   90.00
#
_symmetry.space_group_name_H-M   'P 1'
#
loop_
_entity.id
_entity.type
_entity.pdbx_description
1 polymer ?
#
loop_
_entity_poly.entity_id
_entity_poly.type
_entity_poly.pdbx_seq_one_letter_code
_entity_poly.pdbx_strand_id
1 'polypeptide(L)'
;MAIVLEYGVLAAYFAALCILLVFGAHGFVMVHYYKKYRGLSGLRPKPIACPPRVTVQLPVYNEYYVVERLIRAACRMDYPRERLEIQVLDDSTDETLSVTQRVVAECRARGFDIHLLHRENRQGYKAGALRAGLEAATGEFIAIFDADFVPPRDFLMRTLPYFASAKIGMVQTRWGHINYNYSILTRLQAIGLDGHFVVEQTARNGAGFFINFNGTAGIWRKTCILDAGNWSD
;
A
#
# COMPACT_ATOMS: atom_id res chain seq x y z
N MET A 1 -24.05 13.84 -48.00
CA MET A 1 -23.02 14.17 -47.01
C MET A 1 -23.60 14.37 -45.60
N ALA A 2 -24.64 15.20 -45.42
CA ALA A 2 -25.29 15.41 -44.12
C ALA A 2 -25.88 14.13 -43.48
N ILE A 3 -26.60 13.31 -44.26
CA ILE A 3 -27.21 12.05 -43.79
C ILE A 3 -26.15 11.04 -43.31
N VAL A 4 -25.03 10.92 -44.05
CA VAL A 4 -23.93 10.02 -43.67
C VAL A 4 -23.26 10.47 -42.38
N LEU A 5 -23.08 11.79 -42.21
CA LEU A 5 -22.54 12.37 -40.97
C LEU A 5 -23.49 12.15 -39.79
N GLU A 6 -24.79 12.32 -39.98
CA GLU A 6 -25.82 12.09 -38.96
C GLU A 6 -25.83 10.63 -38.46
N TYR A 7 -25.85 9.66 -39.38
CA TYR A 7 -25.76 8.24 -39.01
C TYR A 7 -24.43 7.89 -38.35
N GLY A 8 -23.32 8.52 -38.78
CA GLY A 8 -22.02 8.36 -38.14
C GLY A 8 -22.00 8.84 -36.69
N VAL A 9 -22.58 10.02 -36.42
CA VAL A 9 -22.71 10.57 -35.06
C VAL A 9 -23.60 9.69 -34.18
N LEU A 10 -24.75 9.24 -34.70
CA LEU A 10 -25.64 8.35 -33.95
C LEU A 10 -24.97 7.02 -33.63
N ALA A 11 -24.26 6.41 -34.59
CA ALA A 11 -23.52 5.17 -34.37
C ALA A 11 -22.45 5.33 -33.28
N ALA A 12 -21.67 6.43 -33.32
CA ALA A 12 -20.67 6.72 -32.29
C ALA A 12 -21.32 6.95 -30.90
N TYR A 13 -22.43 7.66 -30.86
CA TYR A 13 -23.19 7.91 -29.63
C TYR A 13 -23.71 6.60 -29.01
N PHE A 14 -24.36 5.74 -29.79
CA PHE A 14 -24.85 4.44 -29.30
C PHE A 14 -23.71 3.50 -28.92
N ALA A 15 -22.60 3.51 -29.66
CA ALA A 15 -21.41 2.75 -29.28
C ALA A 15 -20.88 3.20 -27.91
N ALA A 16 -20.79 4.52 -27.66
CA ALA A 16 -20.39 5.06 -26.37
C ALA A 16 -21.36 4.68 -25.25
N LEU A 17 -22.68 4.76 -25.50
CA LEU A 17 -23.69 4.32 -24.54
C LEU A 17 -23.59 2.82 -24.22
N CYS A 18 -23.35 1.97 -25.22
CA CYS A 18 -23.14 0.54 -25.02
C CYS A 18 -21.90 0.26 -24.16
N ILE A 19 -20.79 0.97 -24.40
CA ILE A 19 -19.58 0.86 -23.59
C ILE A 19 -19.87 1.26 -22.14
N LEU A 20 -20.55 2.40 -21.93
CA LEU A 20 -20.94 2.86 -20.59
C LEU A 20 -21.90 1.88 -19.90
N LEU A 21 -22.82 1.27 -20.65
CA LEU A 21 -23.73 0.25 -20.13
C LEU A 21 -22.97 -0.98 -19.66
N VAL A 22 -22.04 -1.50 -20.47
CA VAL A 22 -21.22 -2.66 -20.10
C VAL A 22 -20.34 -2.34 -18.89
N PHE A 23 -19.74 -1.15 -18.87
CA PHE A 23 -18.95 -0.67 -17.73
C PHE A 23 -19.79 -0.53 -16.45
N GLY A 24 -21.00 0.03 -16.54
CA GLY A 24 -21.93 0.10 -15.41
C GLY A 24 -22.42 -1.27 -14.95
N ALA A 25 -22.70 -2.17 -15.89
CA ALA A 25 -23.16 -3.53 -15.61
C ALA A 25 -22.08 -4.37 -14.90
N HIS A 26 -20.80 -4.10 -15.16
CA HIS A 26 -19.69 -4.71 -14.43
C HIS A 26 -19.77 -4.46 -12.91
N GLY A 27 -20.37 -3.34 -12.47
CA GLY A 27 -20.64 -3.07 -11.05
C GLY A 27 -21.49 -4.15 -10.38
N PHE A 28 -22.49 -4.70 -11.07
CA PHE A 28 -23.30 -5.80 -10.54
C PHE A 28 -22.49 -7.09 -10.37
N VAL A 29 -21.56 -7.36 -11.28
CA VAL A 29 -20.62 -8.49 -11.17
C VAL A 29 -19.75 -8.33 -9.93
N MET A 30 -19.18 -7.14 -9.71
CA MET A 30 -18.38 -6.87 -8.51
C MET A 30 -19.19 -7.02 -7.22
N VAL A 31 -20.43 -6.52 -7.18
CA VAL A 31 -21.32 -6.68 -6.01
C VAL A 31 -21.67 -8.15 -5.77
N HIS A 32 -21.91 -8.93 -6.82
CA HIS A 32 -22.16 -10.37 -6.71
C HIS A 32 -20.96 -11.09 -6.07
N TYR A 33 -19.75 -10.88 -6.62
CA TYR A 33 -18.53 -11.46 -6.08
C TYR A 33 -18.25 -10.99 -4.65
N TYR A 34 -18.43 -9.70 -4.35
CA TYR A 34 -18.30 -9.19 -2.99
C TYR A 34 -19.25 -9.90 -2.02
N LYS A 35 -20.54 -10.02 -2.35
CA LYS A 35 -21.51 -10.73 -1.50
C LYS A 35 -21.14 -12.20 -1.30
N LYS A 36 -20.62 -12.86 -2.34
CA LYS A 36 -20.18 -14.26 -2.28
C LYS A 36 -18.93 -14.46 -1.42
N TYR A 37 -17.95 -13.55 -1.49
CA TYR A 37 -16.63 -13.73 -0.90
C TYR A 37 -16.38 -12.89 0.38
N ARG A 38 -17.26 -11.97 0.76
CA ARG A 38 -17.09 -11.13 1.97
C ARG A 38 -16.90 -11.94 3.26
N GLY A 39 -17.50 -13.12 3.37
CA GLY A 39 -17.34 -14.01 4.54
C GLY A 39 -15.96 -14.68 4.63
N LEU A 40 -15.26 -14.84 3.51
CA LEU A 40 -13.93 -15.48 3.47
C LEU A 40 -12.83 -14.56 3.98
N SER A 41 -13.05 -13.24 3.96
CA SER A 41 -12.15 -12.24 4.55
C SER A 41 -11.92 -12.41 6.06
N GLY A 42 -12.79 -13.18 6.73
CA GLY A 42 -12.69 -13.48 8.17
C GLY A 42 -11.78 -14.67 8.50
N LEU A 43 -11.36 -15.47 7.52
CA LEU A 43 -10.45 -16.60 7.74
C LEU A 43 -9.04 -16.05 7.98
N ARG A 44 -8.69 -15.86 9.25
CA ARG A 44 -7.34 -15.48 9.66
C ARG A 44 -6.46 -16.72 9.68
N PRO A 45 -5.34 -16.74 8.93
CA PRO A 45 -4.36 -17.80 9.07
C PRO A 45 -3.85 -17.85 10.51
N LYS A 46 -3.42 -19.03 10.94
CA LYS A 46 -2.86 -19.20 12.30
C LYS A 46 -1.64 -18.29 12.48
N PRO A 47 -1.42 -17.74 13.68
CA PRO A 47 -0.21 -16.97 13.98
C PRO A 47 1.06 -17.73 13.61
N ILE A 48 2.08 -16.99 13.17
CA ILE A 48 3.37 -17.58 12.80
C ILE A 48 4.13 -17.96 14.07
N ALA A 49 4.55 -19.22 14.17
CA ALA A 49 5.32 -19.72 15.32
C ALA A 49 6.74 -19.12 15.41
N CYS A 50 7.36 -18.84 14.26
CA CYS A 50 8.70 -18.22 14.15
C CYS A 50 8.62 -16.99 13.24
N PRO A 51 8.41 -15.78 13.79
CA PRO A 51 8.15 -14.57 12.98
C PRO A 51 9.31 -14.26 12.02
N PRO A 52 9.13 -14.13 10.70
CA PRO A 52 10.25 -13.87 9.77
C PRO A 52 10.91 -12.50 10.00
N ARG A 53 12.10 -12.27 9.45
CA ARG A 53 12.69 -10.92 9.46
C ARG A 53 11.96 -10.02 8.46
N VAL A 54 11.62 -8.81 8.86
CA VAL A 54 10.85 -7.85 8.05
C VAL A 54 11.61 -6.53 8.00
N THR A 55 11.67 -5.93 6.81
CA THR A 55 12.11 -4.55 6.62
C THR A 55 10.88 -3.69 6.33
N VAL A 56 10.67 -2.64 7.13
CA VAL A 56 9.64 -1.63 6.92
C VAL A 56 10.28 -0.44 6.22
N GLN A 57 9.84 -0.14 5.00
CA GLN A 57 10.29 1.00 4.22
C GLN A 57 9.29 2.16 4.31
N LEU A 58 9.81 3.33 4.65
CA LEU A 58 9.08 4.57 4.83
C LEU A 58 9.61 5.61 3.82
N PRO A 59 9.14 5.61 2.56
CA PRO A 59 9.46 6.66 1.60
C PRO A 59 8.86 8.01 2.01
N VAL A 60 9.70 9.05 2.02
CA VAL A 60 9.39 10.40 2.50
C VAL A 60 9.96 11.44 1.51
N TYR A 61 9.16 12.46 1.19
CA TYR A 61 9.61 13.62 0.42
C TYR A 61 8.80 14.86 0.78
N ASN A 62 9.41 15.79 1.51
CA ASN A 62 8.82 17.07 1.94
C ASN A 62 7.51 16.90 2.76
N GLU A 63 7.55 16.01 3.75
CA GLU A 63 6.38 15.58 4.56
C GLU A 63 6.52 15.96 6.04
N TYR A 64 6.92 17.20 6.28
CA TYR A 64 7.27 17.75 7.60
C TYR A 64 6.24 17.44 8.71
N TYR A 65 4.95 17.60 8.40
CA TYR A 65 3.88 17.49 9.41
C TYR A 65 3.53 16.06 9.82
N VAL A 66 3.92 15.07 9.03
CA VAL A 66 3.47 13.67 9.22
C VAL A 66 4.62 12.70 9.48
N VAL A 67 5.85 13.04 9.06
CA VAL A 67 7.01 12.14 9.15
C VAL A 67 7.30 11.65 10.57
N GLU A 68 7.22 12.53 11.58
CA GLU A 68 7.48 12.12 12.96
C GLU A 68 6.43 11.11 13.44
N ARG A 69 5.15 11.34 13.10
CA ARG A 69 4.05 10.44 13.46
C ARG A 69 4.23 9.07 12.80
N LEU A 70 4.63 9.04 11.53
CA LEU A 70 4.91 7.82 10.77
C LEU A 70 6.03 7.00 11.41
N ILE A 71 7.21 7.60 11.60
CA ILE A 71 8.39 6.90 12.14
C ILE A 71 8.07 6.32 13.51
N ARG A 72 7.43 7.12 14.38
CA ARG A 72 7.04 6.65 15.71
C ARG A 72 5.97 5.55 15.65
N ALA A 73 5.09 5.55 14.66
CA ALA A 73 4.11 4.48 14.48
C ALA A 73 4.79 3.17 14.04
N ALA A 74 5.74 3.23 13.10
CA ALA A 74 6.51 2.07 12.67
C ALA A 74 7.31 1.45 13.84
N CYS A 75 7.96 2.27 14.67
CA CYS A 75 8.68 1.78 15.86
C CYS A 75 7.76 1.17 16.94
N ARG A 76 6.44 1.39 16.89
CA ARG A 76 5.47 0.85 17.87
C ARG A 76 4.80 -0.44 17.40
N MET A 77 5.18 -0.99 16.24
CA MET A 77 4.66 -2.29 15.80
C MET A 77 4.98 -3.37 16.81
N ASP A 78 3.99 -4.21 17.10
CA ASP A 78 4.10 -5.35 18.02
C ASP A 78 4.79 -6.50 17.29
N TYR A 79 6.12 -6.40 17.16
CA TYR A 79 6.97 -7.38 16.48
C TYR A 79 8.31 -7.54 17.22
N PRO A 80 8.95 -8.72 17.20
CA PRO A 80 10.27 -8.89 17.81
C PRO A 80 11.29 -7.92 17.21
N ARG A 81 11.97 -7.14 18.07
CA ARG A 81 12.84 -6.02 17.66
C ARG A 81 14.01 -6.49 16.81
N GLU A 82 14.60 -7.61 17.18
CA GLU A 82 15.69 -8.26 16.47
C GLU A 82 15.30 -8.81 15.09
N ARG A 83 14.00 -8.81 14.77
CA ARG A 83 13.45 -9.25 13.47
C ARG A 83 12.78 -8.12 12.70
N LEU A 84 12.84 -6.88 13.20
CA LEU A 84 12.24 -5.71 12.57
C LEU A 84 13.30 -4.67 12.26
N GLU A 85 13.60 -4.51 10.98
CA GLU A 85 14.38 -3.39 10.46
C GLU A 85 13.42 -2.29 9.98
N ILE A 86 13.73 -1.02 10.27
CA ILE A 86 13.00 0.14 9.76
C ILE A 86 13.95 0.99 8.91
N GLN A 87 13.55 1.28 7.68
CA GLN A 87 14.26 2.15 6.76
C GLN A 87 13.40 3.40 6.49
N VAL A 88 13.92 4.57 6.84
CA VAL A 88 13.37 5.85 6.39
C VAL A 88 14.11 6.25 5.13
N LEU A 89 13.40 6.29 4.01
CA LEU A 89 13.94 6.60 2.68
C LEU A 89 13.55 8.06 2.39
N ASP A 90 14.44 8.98 2.73
CA ASP A 90 14.13 10.41 2.75
C ASP A 90 14.82 11.13 1.59
N ASP A 91 14.04 11.53 0.59
CA ASP A 91 14.54 12.34 -0.54
C ASP A 91 14.28 13.84 -0.32
N SER A 92 13.86 14.26 0.87
CA SER A 92 13.40 15.63 1.12
C SER A 92 14.52 16.64 0.95
N THR A 93 14.15 17.82 0.46
CA THR A 93 15.05 18.96 0.24
C THR A 93 14.70 20.15 1.15
N ASP A 94 13.73 19.97 2.05
CA ASP A 94 13.23 20.96 2.98
C ASP A 94 13.57 20.58 4.44
N GLU A 95 12.92 21.25 5.41
CA GLU A 95 13.12 21.02 6.84
C GLU A 95 12.73 19.60 7.29
N THR A 96 12.00 18.82 6.48
CA THR A 96 11.62 17.43 6.78
C THR A 96 12.84 16.58 7.09
N LEU A 97 13.94 16.75 6.35
CA LEU A 97 15.17 15.98 6.55
C LEU A 97 15.73 16.15 7.97
N SER A 98 15.70 17.39 8.49
CA SER A 98 16.18 17.68 9.86
C SER A 98 15.33 16.99 10.92
N VAL A 99 14.00 16.93 10.71
CA VAL A 99 13.07 16.22 11.58
C VAL A 99 13.32 14.73 11.52
N THR A 100 13.46 14.16 10.32
CA THR A 100 13.76 12.74 10.11
C THR A 100 15.05 12.34 10.82
N GLN A 101 16.14 13.08 10.63
CA GLN A 101 17.43 12.81 11.28
C GLN A 101 17.30 12.77 12.80
N ARG A 102 16.64 13.77 13.39
CA ARG A 102 16.40 13.85 14.84
C ARG A 102 15.59 12.65 15.34
N VAL A 103 14.45 12.36 14.72
CA VAL A 103 13.54 11.29 15.18
C VAL A 103 14.17 9.91 15.00
N VAL A 104 14.90 9.67 13.91
CA VAL A 104 15.65 8.43 13.69
C VAL A 104 16.73 8.25 14.75
N ALA A 105 17.48 9.31 15.10
CA ALA A 105 18.48 9.25 16.16
C ALA A 105 17.87 8.94 17.53
N GLU A 106 16.74 9.58 17.88
CA GLU A 106 15.99 9.30 19.11
C GLU A 106 15.53 7.84 19.18
N CYS A 107 14.97 7.30 18.09
CA CYS A 107 14.53 5.91 18.04
C CYS A 107 15.72 4.94 18.11
N ARG A 108 16.82 5.22 17.43
CA ARG A 108 18.03 4.39 17.51
C ARG A 108 18.60 4.37 18.94
N ALA A 109 18.63 5.51 19.63
CA ALA A 109 19.05 5.59 21.03
C ALA A 109 18.16 4.76 21.98
N ARG A 110 16.91 4.49 21.61
CA ARG A 110 15.98 3.61 22.34
C ARG A 110 16.11 2.13 21.97
N GLY A 111 17.09 1.78 21.12
CA GLY A 111 17.40 0.41 20.72
C GLY A 111 16.52 -0.14 19.59
N PHE A 112 15.95 0.72 18.74
CA PHE A 112 15.29 0.27 17.51
C PHE A 112 16.31 0.13 16.37
N ASP A 113 16.17 -0.93 15.57
CA ASP A 113 16.93 -1.14 14.34
C ASP A 113 16.35 -0.24 13.24
N ILE A 114 16.77 1.02 13.22
CA ILE A 114 16.26 2.04 12.31
C ILE A 114 17.38 2.79 11.60
N HIS A 115 17.24 2.94 10.28
CA HIS A 115 18.20 3.58 9.40
C HIS A 115 17.55 4.69 8.59
N LEU A 116 18.29 5.79 8.42
CA LEU A 116 17.95 6.85 7.48
C LEU A 116 18.80 6.64 6.24
N LEU A 117 18.16 6.50 5.09
CA LEU A 117 18.81 6.52 3.78
C LEU A 117 18.36 7.79 3.07
N HIS A 118 19.27 8.75 2.97
CA HIS A 118 19.03 9.99 2.26
C HIS A 118 19.65 9.93 0.86
N ARG A 119 18.89 10.35 -0.15
CA ARG A 119 19.39 10.50 -1.53
C ARG A 119 19.31 11.96 -1.94
N GLU A 120 20.43 12.48 -2.44
CA GLU A 120 20.49 13.86 -2.98
C GLU A 120 19.83 13.96 -4.36
N ASN A 121 19.80 12.86 -5.12
CA ASN A 121 19.12 12.79 -6.42
C ASN A 121 17.81 12.01 -6.30
N ARG A 122 16.75 12.57 -6.90
CA ARG A 122 15.40 11.99 -6.87
C ARG A 122 15.09 11.13 -8.09
N GLN A 123 16.11 10.50 -8.67
CA GLN A 123 15.92 9.66 -9.87
C GLN A 123 15.01 8.47 -9.53
N GLY A 124 14.03 8.22 -10.40
CA GLY A 124 13.00 7.19 -10.20
C GLY A 124 12.02 7.48 -9.06
N TYR A 125 12.03 8.69 -8.48
CA TYR A 125 11.13 9.12 -7.41
C TYR A 125 11.01 8.05 -6.28
N LYS A 126 9.78 7.73 -5.87
CA LYS A 126 9.47 6.71 -4.85
C LYS A 126 10.01 5.32 -5.22
N ALA A 127 9.87 4.90 -6.47
CA ALA A 127 10.36 3.59 -6.92
C ALA A 127 11.89 3.50 -6.81
N GLY A 128 12.60 4.56 -7.19
CA GLY A 128 14.04 4.66 -7.01
C GLY A 128 14.46 4.60 -5.53
N ALA A 129 13.71 5.26 -4.64
CA ALA A 129 13.99 5.24 -3.21
C ALA A 129 13.83 3.83 -2.63
N LEU A 130 12.71 3.18 -2.97
CA LEU A 130 12.43 1.80 -2.56
C LEU A 130 13.49 0.83 -3.10
N ARG A 131 13.96 1.02 -4.33
CA ARG A 131 15.04 0.23 -4.94
C ARG A 131 16.36 0.37 -4.18
N ALA A 132 16.79 1.60 -3.89
CA ALA A 132 17.99 1.84 -3.10
C ALA A 132 17.89 1.26 -1.69
N GLY A 133 16.71 1.37 -1.05
CA GLY A 133 16.46 0.73 0.24
C GLY A 133 16.49 -0.80 0.17
N LEU A 134 16.00 -1.39 -0.92
CA LEU A 134 15.93 -2.85 -1.08
C LEU A 134 17.31 -3.52 -1.12
N GLU A 135 18.32 -2.81 -1.64
CA GLU A 135 19.72 -3.25 -1.65
C GLU A 135 20.27 -3.44 -0.23
N ALA A 136 19.93 -2.53 0.68
CA ALA A 136 20.31 -2.59 2.09
C ALA A 136 19.36 -3.43 2.97
N ALA A 137 18.15 -3.74 2.48
CA ALA A 137 17.11 -4.41 3.26
C ALA A 137 17.50 -5.84 3.66
N THR A 138 17.38 -6.14 4.95
CA THR A 138 17.75 -7.42 5.55
C THR A 138 16.58 -8.39 5.72
N GLY A 139 15.34 -7.91 5.57
CA GLY A 139 14.13 -8.68 5.74
C GLY A 139 13.83 -9.63 4.57
N GLU A 140 13.22 -10.76 4.89
CA GLU A 140 12.59 -11.65 3.90
C GLU A 140 11.34 -10.99 3.29
N PHE A 141 10.67 -10.17 4.09
CA PHE A 141 9.47 -9.43 3.69
C PHE A 141 9.71 -7.93 3.78
N ILE A 142 9.14 -7.20 2.82
CA ILE A 142 9.23 -5.74 2.71
C ILE A 142 7.83 -5.16 2.91
N ALA A 143 7.64 -4.39 3.97
CA ALA A 143 6.41 -3.66 4.25
C ALA A 143 6.60 -2.19 3.88
N ILE A 144 5.63 -1.58 3.21
CA ILE A 144 5.76 -0.21 2.68
C ILE A 144 4.64 0.67 3.24
N PHE A 145 5.01 1.84 3.77
CA PHE A 145 4.06 2.85 4.25
C PHE A 145 4.43 4.24 3.76
N ASP A 146 3.47 4.96 3.23
CA ASP A 146 3.65 6.34 2.78
C ASP A 146 3.63 7.28 3.98
N ALA A 147 4.14 8.50 3.80
CA ALA A 147 4.40 9.40 4.91
C ALA A 147 3.17 9.79 5.72
N ASP A 148 1.99 9.79 5.09
CA ASP A 148 0.71 10.11 5.71
C ASP A 148 0.05 8.92 6.42
N PHE A 149 0.60 7.71 6.30
CA PHE A 149 0.06 6.50 6.93
C PHE A 149 0.47 6.36 8.40
N VAL A 150 -0.41 5.77 9.18
CA VAL A 150 -0.16 5.40 10.57
C VAL A 150 -0.47 3.92 10.72
N PRO A 151 0.51 3.02 10.54
CA PRO A 151 0.27 1.59 10.66
C PRO A 151 -0.20 1.24 12.09
N PRO A 152 -1.22 0.38 12.23
CA PRO A 152 -1.62 -0.11 13.53
C PRO A 152 -0.53 -1.03 14.10
N ARG A 153 -0.45 -1.12 15.43
CA ARG A 153 0.61 -1.90 16.11
C ARG A 153 0.61 -3.37 15.71
N ASP A 154 -0.57 -3.93 15.48
CA ASP A 154 -0.78 -5.34 15.14
C ASP A 154 -0.64 -5.64 13.63
N PHE A 155 -0.22 -4.65 12.81
CA PHE A 155 -0.20 -4.77 11.34
C PHE A 155 0.56 -6.02 10.86
N LEU A 156 1.84 -6.17 11.27
CA LEU A 156 2.69 -7.28 10.84
C LEU A 156 2.14 -8.63 11.33
N MET A 157 1.71 -8.69 12.58
CA MET A 157 1.15 -9.90 13.19
C MET A 157 -0.14 -10.37 12.49
N ARG A 158 -0.90 -9.45 11.90
CA ARG A 158 -2.14 -9.76 11.16
C ARG A 158 -1.91 -10.10 9.70
N THR A 159 -0.83 -9.64 9.09
CA THR A 159 -0.60 -9.72 7.64
C THR A 159 0.38 -10.82 7.26
N LEU A 160 1.45 -10.99 8.02
CA LEU A 160 2.47 -12.01 7.74
C LEU A 160 1.91 -13.45 7.71
N PRO A 161 0.92 -13.86 8.54
CA PRO A 161 0.36 -15.21 8.47
C PRO A 161 -0.19 -15.62 7.09
N TYR A 162 -0.56 -14.66 6.23
CA TYR A 162 -1.04 -14.94 4.88
C TYR A 162 0.07 -15.44 3.93
N PHE A 163 1.34 -15.26 4.29
CA PHE A 163 2.50 -15.81 3.54
C PHE A 163 2.82 -17.27 3.88
N ALA A 164 1.94 -17.97 4.63
CA ALA A 164 2.08 -19.40 4.90
C ALA A 164 2.19 -20.26 3.63
N SER A 165 1.60 -19.80 2.52
CA SER A 165 1.83 -20.37 1.19
C SER A 165 2.99 -19.66 0.49
N ALA A 166 3.96 -20.44 0.01
CA ALA A 166 5.06 -19.93 -0.81
C ALA A 166 4.60 -19.29 -2.14
N LYS A 167 3.36 -19.57 -2.58
CA LYS A 167 2.77 -18.97 -3.80
C LYS A 167 2.31 -17.52 -3.60
N ILE A 168 2.27 -17.03 -2.36
CA ILE A 168 1.86 -15.65 -2.08
C ILE A 168 3.08 -14.74 -2.15
N GLY A 169 3.08 -13.85 -3.14
CA GLY A 169 4.10 -12.83 -3.34
C GLY A 169 3.79 -11.50 -2.64
N MET A 170 2.50 -11.17 -2.46
CA MET A 170 2.05 -9.90 -1.90
C MET A 170 0.81 -10.08 -1.03
N VAL A 171 0.73 -9.31 0.06
CA VAL A 171 -0.48 -9.09 0.85
C VAL A 171 -0.76 -7.58 0.91
N GLN A 172 -1.86 -7.15 0.28
CA GLN A 172 -2.33 -5.76 0.31
C GLN A 172 -3.40 -5.60 1.39
N THR A 173 -3.31 -4.54 2.19
CA THR A 173 -4.36 -4.20 3.18
C THR A 173 -5.19 -3.01 2.72
N ARG A 174 -6.40 -2.88 3.28
CA ARG A 174 -7.25 -1.71 3.05
C ARG A 174 -6.63 -0.45 3.66
N TRP A 175 -6.89 0.69 3.01
CA TRP A 175 -6.58 1.97 3.62
C TRP A 175 -7.69 2.39 4.58
N GLY A 176 -7.30 3.02 5.68
CA GLY A 176 -8.21 3.63 6.64
C GLY A 176 -8.04 5.15 6.63
N HIS A 177 -9.07 5.87 7.06
CA HIS A 177 -9.11 7.32 6.99
C HIS A 177 -9.06 7.92 8.39
N ILE A 178 -7.96 8.59 8.75
CA ILE A 178 -7.79 9.21 10.08
C ILE A 178 -8.74 10.39 10.31
N ASN A 179 -9.15 11.06 9.23
CA ASN A 179 -10.00 12.24 9.23
C ASN A 179 -11.43 11.93 8.72
N TYR A 180 -11.86 10.65 8.76
CA TYR A 180 -13.17 10.24 8.24
C TYR A 180 -14.30 11.17 8.69
N ASN A 181 -14.39 11.44 10.01
CA ASN A 181 -15.45 12.22 10.62
C ASN A 181 -15.21 13.75 10.62
N TYR A 182 -14.20 14.25 9.91
CA TYR A 182 -13.83 15.67 9.96
C TYR A 182 -14.87 16.57 9.26
N SER A 183 -15.37 16.18 8.09
CA SER A 183 -16.39 16.91 7.35
C SER A 183 -17.23 16.00 6.45
N ILE A 184 -18.29 16.53 5.85
CA ILE A 184 -19.06 15.80 4.83
C ILE A 184 -18.17 15.43 3.64
N LEU A 185 -17.27 16.34 3.23
CA LEU A 185 -16.35 16.10 2.11
C LEU A 185 -15.43 14.91 2.40
N THR A 186 -14.81 14.85 3.59
CA THR A 186 -13.91 13.75 3.94
C THR A 186 -14.65 12.42 4.03
N ARG A 187 -15.91 12.43 4.50
CA ARG A 187 -16.77 11.24 4.50
C ARG A 187 -17.07 10.75 3.09
N LEU A 188 -17.40 11.65 2.17
CA LEU A 188 -17.69 11.30 0.77
C LEU A 188 -16.44 10.74 0.07
N GLN A 189 -15.28 11.35 0.28
CA GLN A 189 -14.00 10.84 -0.24
C GLN A 189 -13.68 9.45 0.31
N ALA A 190 -13.86 9.26 1.62
CA ALA A 190 -13.65 7.96 2.26
C ALA A 190 -14.57 6.88 1.71
N ILE A 191 -15.87 7.18 1.52
CA ILE A 191 -16.83 6.26 0.90
C ILE A 191 -16.39 5.87 -0.52
N GLY A 192 -15.92 6.85 -1.30
CA GLY A 192 -15.41 6.61 -2.66
C GLY A 192 -14.24 5.63 -2.67
N LEU A 193 -13.24 5.84 -1.80
CA LEU A 193 -12.08 4.96 -1.66
C LEU A 193 -12.46 3.59 -1.08
N ASP A 194 -13.38 3.55 -0.12
CA ASP A 194 -13.85 2.30 0.49
C ASP A 194 -14.53 1.39 -0.56
N GLY A 195 -15.13 1.94 -1.62
CA GLY A 195 -15.60 1.15 -2.76
C GLY A 195 -14.50 0.29 -3.37
N HIS A 196 -13.31 0.86 -3.59
CA HIS A 196 -12.16 0.12 -4.11
C HIS A 196 -11.64 -0.92 -3.11
N PHE A 197 -11.33 -0.49 -1.87
CA PHE A 197 -10.67 -1.37 -0.89
C PHE A 197 -11.58 -2.43 -0.28
N VAL A 198 -12.85 -2.12 -0.04
CA VAL A 198 -13.77 -3.03 0.63
C VAL A 198 -14.47 -3.94 -0.37
N VAL A 199 -14.94 -3.39 -1.49
CA VAL A 199 -15.73 -4.15 -2.46
C VAL A 199 -14.83 -4.79 -3.50
N GLU A 200 -14.10 -3.98 -4.27
CA GLU A 200 -13.34 -4.46 -5.43
C GLU A 200 -12.21 -5.41 -5.03
N GLN A 201 -11.38 -5.05 -4.06
CA GLN A 201 -10.26 -5.92 -3.64
C GLN A 201 -10.73 -7.25 -3.04
N THR A 202 -11.78 -7.22 -2.21
CA THR A 202 -12.35 -8.45 -1.63
C THR A 202 -12.93 -9.34 -2.72
N ALA A 203 -13.66 -8.76 -3.69
CA ALA A 203 -14.21 -9.48 -4.82
C ALA A 203 -13.11 -10.11 -5.67
N ARG A 204 -12.08 -9.33 -6.04
CA ARG A 204 -10.95 -9.81 -6.85
C ARG A 204 -10.17 -10.92 -6.17
N ASN A 205 -9.75 -10.70 -4.92
CA ASN A 205 -8.98 -11.69 -4.17
C ASN A 205 -9.79 -12.99 -3.96
N GLY A 206 -11.06 -12.88 -3.58
CA GLY A 206 -11.93 -14.04 -3.39
C GLY A 206 -12.19 -14.83 -4.66
N ALA A 207 -12.32 -14.15 -5.80
CA ALA A 207 -12.53 -14.76 -7.11
C ALA A 207 -11.24 -15.28 -7.77
N GLY A 208 -10.07 -15.04 -7.18
CA GLY A 208 -8.77 -15.37 -7.79
C GLY A 208 -8.39 -14.47 -8.97
N PHE A 209 -8.98 -13.28 -9.07
CA PHE A 209 -8.59 -12.27 -10.05
C PHE A 209 -7.33 -11.53 -9.61
N PHE A 210 -6.67 -10.90 -10.57
CA PHE A 210 -5.50 -10.07 -10.32
C PHE A 210 -5.84 -8.91 -9.37
N ILE A 211 -4.96 -8.70 -8.38
CA ILE A 211 -5.00 -7.59 -7.45
C ILE A 211 -3.77 -6.72 -7.65
N ASN A 212 -3.97 -5.41 -7.57
CA ASN A 212 -2.87 -4.46 -7.67
C ASN A 212 -2.27 -4.19 -6.30
N PHE A 213 -0.97 -3.92 -6.28
CA PHE A 213 -0.36 -3.21 -5.17
C PHE A 213 -0.68 -1.73 -5.30
N ASN A 214 -1.21 -1.13 -4.25
CA ASN A 214 -1.64 0.28 -4.30
C ASN A 214 -0.50 1.24 -3.94
N GLY A 215 0.74 0.76 -3.87
CA GLY A 215 1.90 1.56 -3.53
C GLY A 215 2.19 1.67 -2.03
N THR A 216 1.27 1.26 -1.14
CA THR A 216 1.43 1.39 0.32
C THR A 216 0.49 0.49 1.10
N ALA A 217 0.72 0.36 2.40
CA ALA A 217 -0.02 -0.51 3.33
C ALA A 217 -0.09 -1.97 2.85
N GLY A 218 1.00 -2.44 2.25
CA GLY A 218 1.15 -3.81 1.77
C GLY A 218 2.50 -4.38 2.13
N ILE A 219 2.56 -5.71 2.13
CA ILE A 219 3.78 -6.48 2.34
C ILE A 219 4.06 -7.26 1.07
N TRP A 220 5.33 -7.31 0.70
CA TRP A 220 5.85 -8.14 -0.37
C TRP A 220 6.87 -9.13 0.16
N ARG A 221 6.91 -10.32 -0.44
CA ARG A 221 8.07 -11.20 -0.34
C ARG A 221 9.21 -10.58 -1.15
N LYS A 222 10.40 -10.42 -0.54
CA LYS A 222 11.55 -9.79 -1.18
C LYS A 222 11.91 -10.46 -2.51
N THR A 223 11.91 -11.79 -2.55
CA THR A 223 12.20 -12.54 -3.78
C THR A 223 11.20 -12.24 -4.90
N CYS A 224 9.91 -12.06 -4.57
CA CYS A 224 8.89 -11.72 -5.57
C CYS A 224 9.16 -10.35 -6.21
N ILE A 225 9.66 -9.37 -5.46
CA ILE A 225 10.04 -8.06 -6.02
C ILE A 225 11.22 -8.25 -6.99
N LEU A 226 12.23 -9.01 -6.60
CA LEU A 226 13.43 -9.23 -7.41
C LEU A 226 13.12 -10.02 -8.68
N ASP A 227 12.34 -11.09 -8.58
CA ASP A 227 11.92 -11.94 -9.70
C ASP A 227 11.09 -11.17 -10.73
N ALA A 228 10.35 -10.14 -10.28
CA ALA A 228 9.56 -9.27 -11.13
C ALA A 228 10.36 -8.14 -11.81
N GLY A 229 11.67 -8.04 -11.56
CA GLY A 229 12.53 -7.00 -12.13
C GLY A 229 12.78 -5.78 -11.23
N ASN A 230 12.48 -5.88 -9.94
CA ASN A 230 12.62 -4.82 -8.92
C ASN A 230 11.64 -3.65 -9.12
N TRP A 231 11.74 -2.60 -8.30
CA TRP A 231 10.90 -1.40 -8.40
C TRP A 231 11.23 -0.61 -9.68
N SER A 232 10.19 -0.31 -10.47
CA SER A 232 10.24 0.51 -11.68
C SER A 232 9.44 1.80 -11.50
N ASP A 233 9.87 2.86 -12.19
CA ASP A 233 9.18 4.16 -12.29
C ASP A 233 8.05 4.18 -13.33
#